data_AF-W6Y2P4-F1
#
_entry.id   AF-W6Y2P4-F1
#
_cell.length_a   1.000
_cell.length_b   1.000
_cell.length_c   1.000
_cell.angle_alpha   90.00
_cell.angle_beta   90.00
_cell.angle_gamma   90.00
#
_symmetry.space_group_name_H-M   'P 1'
#
loop_
_entity.id
_entity.type
_entity.pdbx_description
1 polymer ?
#
loop_
_entity_poly.entity_id
_entity_poly.type
_entity_poly.pdbx_seq_one_letter_code
_entity_poly.pdbx_strand_id
1 'polypeptide(L)'
;NADVGADLDYLPALQSPRITSGDIPYGWRGKLSRIIRLPKIDLDNNIHPLFQSRRWPDLKREDYTLLLPALRIATKLMTEPAILKWWKHTLFGRVEVDKFRRRYLANTPYESSDDADSELHVFFTKKLPYVLEIGFENLDKSMARIDGCAFGSTAAYIRFRHSLILAAAYPFFDTPRIILHTQYLFSLKYLLSHGGSAHELKTLYLQLAITLCHELAHIVWQYRLSREVKPWAPETDSIEPLHQASEHLAELGHSWELYVFGGSIWTLDRPGFFTTFYKPHNLGAAALSFSKMCVVVPYWWVDMWSSTGIWDHFEDLYRQGELRLPGMWESGYALCQEKTDKGTASGWTLYKRNVALMDVCRKPELSVFHLWHTVRPMVQ
;
A
#
# COMPACT_ATOMS: atom_id res chain seq x y z
N ASN A 1 10.43 -27.43 13.17
CA ASN A 1 10.24 -28.38 12.05
C ASN A 1 9.55 -27.70 10.88
N ALA A 2 10.12 -26.60 10.37
CA ALA A 2 9.76 -26.08 9.04
C ALA A 2 10.74 -26.72 8.06
N ASP A 3 10.22 -27.26 6.96
CA ASP A 3 11.00 -28.00 5.98
C ASP A 3 11.90 -27.04 5.20
N VAL A 4 13.21 -27.14 5.41
CA VAL A 4 14.22 -26.11 5.06
C VAL A 4 14.48 -26.03 3.54
N GLY A 5 13.80 -26.82 2.70
CA GLY A 5 14.17 -27.02 1.30
C GLY A 5 13.18 -26.54 0.23
N ALA A 6 11.87 -26.41 0.51
CA ALA A 6 10.86 -26.24 -0.54
C ALA A 6 10.31 -24.79 -0.67
N ASP A 7 10.83 -23.85 0.11
CA ASP A 7 10.04 -22.67 0.51
C ASP A 7 9.97 -21.54 -0.52
N LEU A 8 10.90 -21.45 -1.48
CA LEU A 8 11.05 -20.29 -2.38
C LEU A 8 11.70 -20.61 -3.74
N ASP A 9 11.64 -21.87 -4.19
CA ASP A 9 12.29 -22.32 -5.43
C ASP A 9 11.75 -21.63 -6.69
N TYR A 10 10.57 -21.01 -6.59
CA TYR A 10 9.96 -20.25 -7.66
C TYR A 10 10.60 -18.86 -7.86
N LEU A 11 11.38 -18.34 -6.90
CA LEU A 11 11.95 -16.99 -6.98
C LEU A 11 13.01 -16.81 -8.09
N PRO A 12 13.94 -17.75 -8.34
CA PRO A 12 14.79 -17.70 -9.53
C PRO A 12 13.99 -17.59 -10.83
N ALA A 13 12.82 -18.22 -10.93
CA ALA A 13 11.96 -18.12 -12.13
C ALA A 13 11.36 -16.71 -12.32
N LEU A 14 11.31 -15.90 -11.25
CA LEU A 14 10.85 -14.52 -11.28
C LEU A 14 11.95 -13.51 -11.68
N GLN A 15 13.22 -13.91 -11.76
CA GLN A 15 14.31 -13.09 -12.30
C GLN A 15 14.28 -12.99 -13.85
N SER A 16 13.13 -13.27 -14.44
CA SER A 16 12.88 -13.19 -15.87
C SER A 16 13.00 -11.75 -16.38
N PRO A 17 13.64 -11.51 -17.54
CA PRO A 17 13.69 -10.19 -18.16
C PRO A 17 12.32 -9.53 -18.32
N ARG A 18 11.24 -10.31 -18.38
CA ARG A 18 9.88 -9.75 -18.47
C ARG A 18 9.40 -9.08 -17.18
N ILE A 19 9.83 -9.60 -16.04
CA ILE A 19 9.52 -9.01 -14.72
C ILE A 19 10.55 -7.94 -14.40
N THR A 20 11.83 -8.22 -14.64
CA THR A 20 12.93 -7.35 -14.24
C THR A 20 13.22 -6.23 -15.23
N SER A 21 12.67 -6.28 -16.44
CA SER A 21 12.81 -5.17 -17.38
C SER A 21 11.98 -3.97 -16.93
N GLY A 22 12.62 -2.83 -17.04
CA GLY A 22 11.98 -1.54 -16.97
C GLY A 22 11.16 -1.15 -18.22
N ASP A 23 11.31 -1.89 -19.32
CA ASP A 23 10.59 -1.56 -20.54
C ASP A 23 9.21 -2.20 -20.56
N ILE A 24 8.22 -1.40 -20.98
CA ILE A 24 6.89 -1.91 -21.28
C ILE A 24 6.95 -2.68 -22.59
N PRO A 25 6.52 -3.96 -22.64
CA PRO A 25 6.49 -4.71 -23.88
C PRO A 25 5.71 -4.02 -25.00
N TYR A 26 6.22 -4.11 -26.22
CA TYR A 26 5.60 -3.49 -27.39
C TYR A 26 4.13 -3.92 -27.55
N GLY A 27 3.27 -2.95 -27.87
CA GLY A 27 1.84 -3.16 -28.05
C GLY A 27 1.04 -3.15 -26.74
N TRP A 28 1.70 -3.06 -25.59
CA TRP A 28 1.02 -2.83 -24.32
C TRP A 28 1.12 -1.37 -23.91
N ARG A 29 0.03 -0.91 -23.28
CA ARG A 29 -0.06 0.43 -22.68
C ARG A 29 0.50 1.51 -23.59
N GLY A 30 -0.12 1.63 -24.77
CA GLY A 30 0.45 2.34 -25.92
C GLY A 30 0.78 3.81 -25.63
N LYS A 31 0.07 4.45 -24.69
CA LYS A 31 0.41 5.80 -24.24
C LYS A 31 1.54 5.77 -23.20
N LEU A 32 1.44 4.88 -22.22
CA LEU A 32 2.41 4.75 -21.14
C LEU A 32 3.82 4.43 -21.67
N SER A 33 3.94 3.48 -22.60
CA SER A 33 5.20 3.07 -23.22
C SER A 33 5.92 4.17 -23.99
N ARG A 34 5.22 5.23 -24.41
CA ARG A 34 5.81 6.40 -25.09
C ARG A 34 6.35 7.44 -24.11
N ILE A 35 5.72 7.53 -22.94
CA ILE A 35 6.07 8.49 -21.88
C ILE A 35 7.26 7.96 -21.08
N ILE A 36 7.24 6.67 -20.77
CA ILE A 36 8.26 6.04 -19.97
C ILE A 36 9.56 5.92 -20.78
N ARG A 37 10.56 6.70 -20.38
CA ARG A 37 11.97 6.50 -20.72
C ARG A 37 12.72 6.15 -19.43
N LEU A 38 12.68 4.86 -19.07
CA LEU A 38 13.37 4.37 -17.87
C LEU A 38 14.90 4.40 -18.02
N PRO A 39 15.65 4.31 -16.90
CA PRO A 39 15.21 4.07 -15.52
C PRO A 39 15.50 5.22 -14.55
N LYS A 40 15.21 6.48 -14.89
CA LYS A 40 15.57 7.61 -14.02
C LYS A 40 14.54 7.87 -12.92
N ILE A 41 14.98 7.92 -11.65
CA ILE A 41 14.23 8.60 -10.58
C ILE A 41 14.43 10.09 -10.82
N ASP A 42 13.45 10.73 -11.46
CA ASP A 42 13.49 12.16 -11.78
C ASP A 42 12.41 12.95 -11.04
N LEU A 43 11.59 12.28 -10.22
CA LEU A 43 10.62 12.92 -9.36
C LEU A 43 11.32 13.79 -8.29
N ASP A 44 11.15 15.10 -8.42
CA ASP A 44 11.83 16.13 -7.62
C ASP A 44 10.87 17.14 -6.97
N ASN A 45 9.57 16.82 -6.91
CA ASN A 45 8.58 17.69 -6.31
C ASN A 45 8.88 18.04 -4.84
N ASN A 46 8.31 19.17 -4.40
CA ASN A 46 8.32 19.55 -3.00
C ASN A 46 7.63 18.48 -2.15
N ILE A 47 8.22 18.18 -0.99
CA ILE A 47 7.61 17.29 0.01
C ILE A 47 6.45 18.02 0.67
N HIS A 48 5.29 17.35 0.75
CA HIS A 48 4.11 17.90 1.39
C HIS A 48 4.37 18.22 2.87
N PRO A 49 3.76 19.27 3.46
CA PRO A 49 3.91 19.61 4.88
C PRO A 49 3.71 18.44 5.87
N LEU A 50 2.84 17.49 5.55
CA LEU A 50 2.60 16.27 6.34
C LEU A 50 3.81 15.36 6.47
N PHE A 51 4.74 15.42 5.51
CA PHE A 51 5.89 14.51 5.43
C PHE A 51 7.22 15.24 5.69
N GLN A 52 7.19 16.51 6.10
CA GLN A 52 8.39 17.28 6.42
C GLN A 52 9.15 16.66 7.60
N SER A 53 10.47 16.85 7.65
CA SER A 53 11.35 16.29 8.70
C SER A 53 10.88 16.57 10.12
N ARG A 54 10.31 17.75 10.38
CA ARG A 54 9.72 18.12 11.69
C ARG A 54 8.53 17.27 12.14
N ARG A 55 8.01 16.39 11.27
CA ARG A 55 6.97 15.40 11.59
C ARG A 55 7.56 14.06 12.03
N TRP A 56 8.88 13.92 11.97
CA TRP A 56 9.65 12.72 12.34
C TRP A 56 10.56 13.02 13.55
N PRO A 57 10.00 13.22 14.75
CA PRO A 57 10.75 13.76 15.90
C PRO A 57 11.97 12.91 16.28
N ASP A 58 11.89 11.58 16.11
CA ASP A 58 12.94 10.64 16.49
C ASP A 58 13.89 10.26 15.34
N LEU A 59 13.69 10.82 14.14
CA LEU A 59 14.47 10.46 12.95
C LEU A 59 15.64 11.42 12.74
N LYS A 60 16.85 10.87 12.63
CA LYS A 60 18.04 11.65 12.29
C LYS A 60 17.91 12.27 10.91
N ARG A 61 18.58 13.42 10.70
CA ARG A 61 18.53 14.14 9.41
C ARG A 61 19.02 13.28 8.26
N GLU A 62 20.08 12.53 8.46
CA GLU A 62 20.67 11.64 7.47
C GLU A 62 19.68 10.54 7.09
N ASP A 63 19.03 9.94 8.09
CA ASP A 63 18.01 8.91 7.87
C ASP A 63 16.78 9.47 7.16
N TYR A 64 16.37 10.70 7.48
CA TYR A 64 15.29 11.39 6.76
C TYR A 64 15.61 11.59 5.27
N THR A 65 16.88 11.90 4.92
CA THR A 65 17.26 12.05 3.50
C THR A 65 17.06 10.77 2.69
N LEU A 66 17.19 9.61 3.33
CA LEU A 66 16.96 8.31 2.68
C LEU A 66 15.49 8.12 2.29
N LEU A 67 14.56 8.78 2.98
CA LEU A 67 13.13 8.66 2.74
C LEU A 67 12.62 9.55 1.60
N LEU A 68 13.39 10.58 1.20
CA LEU A 68 12.92 11.62 0.28
C LEU A 68 12.27 11.09 -1.00
N PRO A 69 12.79 10.05 -1.69
CA PRO A 69 12.13 9.51 -2.87
C PRO A 69 10.73 8.96 -2.57
N ALA A 70 10.57 8.21 -1.49
CA ALA A 70 9.27 7.70 -1.06
C ALA A 70 8.31 8.84 -0.66
N LEU A 71 8.80 9.84 0.07
CA LEU A 71 7.98 10.97 0.50
C LEU A 71 7.51 11.84 -0.67
N ARG A 72 8.27 11.90 -1.78
CA ARG A 72 7.83 12.55 -3.02
C ARG A 72 6.69 11.79 -3.69
N ILE A 73 6.82 10.46 -3.80
CA ILE A 73 5.76 9.59 -4.33
C ILE A 73 4.49 9.73 -3.47
N ALA A 74 4.61 9.63 -2.14
CA ALA A 74 3.49 9.80 -1.22
C ALA A 74 2.83 11.18 -1.34
N THR A 75 3.64 12.23 -1.51
CA THR A 75 3.12 13.59 -1.76
C THR A 75 2.25 13.62 -3.02
N LYS A 76 2.71 13.03 -4.12
CA LYS A 76 1.95 12.98 -5.37
C LYS A 76 0.67 12.15 -5.22
N LEU A 77 0.77 10.95 -4.66
CA LEU A 77 -0.36 10.06 -4.38
C LEU A 77 -1.47 10.73 -3.55
N MET A 78 -1.11 11.64 -2.66
CA MET A 78 -2.08 12.35 -1.83
C MET A 78 -2.61 13.64 -2.47
N THR A 79 -1.83 14.32 -3.31
CA THR A 79 -2.18 15.66 -3.84
C THR A 79 -2.72 15.66 -5.26
N GLU A 80 -2.63 14.53 -5.97
CA GLU A 80 -3.12 14.41 -7.34
C GLU A 80 -4.64 14.59 -7.41
N PRO A 81 -5.18 15.49 -8.27
CA PRO A 81 -6.61 15.79 -8.33
C PRO A 81 -7.53 14.59 -8.52
N ALA A 82 -7.12 13.59 -9.31
CA ALA A 82 -7.86 12.34 -9.47
C ALA A 82 -8.04 11.60 -8.14
N ILE A 83 -7.00 11.58 -7.30
CA ILE A 83 -6.97 10.86 -6.04
C ILE A 83 -7.65 11.65 -4.91
N LEU A 84 -7.61 12.99 -4.96
CA LEU A 84 -8.30 13.87 -4.01
C LEU A 84 -9.80 13.57 -3.88
N LYS A 85 -10.44 13.04 -4.93
CA LYS A 85 -11.85 12.60 -4.90
C LYS A 85 -12.09 11.53 -3.84
N TRP A 86 -11.18 10.57 -3.68
CA TRP A 86 -11.27 9.53 -2.66
C TRP A 86 -11.20 10.14 -1.26
N TRP A 87 -10.25 11.05 -1.03
CA TRP A 87 -10.07 11.74 0.25
C TRP A 87 -11.28 12.61 0.62
N LYS A 88 -11.88 13.31 -0.34
CA LYS A 88 -13.14 14.06 -0.15
C LYS A 88 -14.26 13.14 0.28
N HIS A 89 -14.44 12.01 -0.39
CA HIS A 89 -15.49 11.05 -0.04
C HIS A 89 -15.31 10.51 1.39
N THR A 90 -14.06 10.21 1.78
CA THR A 90 -13.75 9.74 3.14
C THR A 90 -14.11 10.78 4.21
N LEU A 91 -13.78 12.06 3.98
CA LEU A 91 -14.08 13.14 4.92
C LEU A 91 -15.56 13.55 4.96
N PHE A 92 -16.23 13.58 3.81
CA PHE A 92 -17.53 14.26 3.66
C PHE A 92 -18.69 13.36 3.24
N GLY A 93 -18.42 12.12 2.82
CA GLY A 93 -19.46 11.15 2.46
C GLY A 93 -20.35 10.84 3.66
N ARG A 94 -21.64 10.60 3.47
CA ARG A 94 -22.57 10.31 4.57
C ARG A 94 -22.50 8.84 4.96
N VAL A 95 -22.32 8.54 6.25
CA VAL A 95 -22.43 7.13 6.71
C VAL A 95 -23.86 6.65 6.55
N GLU A 96 -24.04 5.58 5.78
CA GLU A 96 -25.31 4.88 5.58
C GLU A 96 -25.17 3.40 5.92
N VAL A 97 -26.31 2.71 6.00
CA VAL A 97 -26.38 1.29 6.33
C VAL A 97 -27.13 0.58 5.21
N ASP A 98 -26.51 -0.44 4.62
CA ASP A 98 -27.13 -1.22 3.55
C ASP A 98 -28.15 -2.24 4.08
N LYS A 99 -28.83 -2.94 3.18
CA LYS A 99 -29.81 -3.99 3.52
C LYS A 99 -29.22 -5.17 4.34
N PHE A 100 -27.89 -5.32 4.35
CA PHE A 100 -27.16 -6.33 5.12
C PHE A 100 -26.59 -5.79 6.43
N ARG A 101 -26.99 -4.57 6.84
CA ARG A 101 -26.50 -3.87 8.03
C ARG A 101 -25.01 -3.52 7.98
N ARG A 102 -24.41 -3.45 6.79
CA ARG A 102 -23.04 -2.98 6.61
C ARG A 102 -23.04 -1.46 6.50
N ARG A 103 -22.12 -0.79 7.21
CA ARG A 103 -21.93 0.65 7.12
C ARG A 103 -21.13 0.98 5.86
N TYR A 104 -21.53 2.00 5.12
CA TYR A 104 -20.77 2.50 3.97
C TYR A 104 -20.82 4.02 3.87
N LEU A 105 -19.93 4.63 3.09
CA LEU A 105 -19.99 6.05 2.75
C LEU A 105 -20.83 6.25 1.49
N ALA A 106 -21.90 7.03 1.61
CA ALA A 106 -22.76 7.44 0.51
C ALA A 106 -22.37 8.83 0.04
N ASN A 107 -22.50 9.09 -1.28
CA ASN A 107 -22.20 10.39 -1.85
C ASN A 107 -23.14 11.48 -1.28
N THR A 108 -22.58 12.67 -1.09
CA THR A 108 -23.29 13.88 -0.68
C THR A 108 -23.12 14.98 -1.73
N PRO A 109 -24.10 15.89 -1.88
CA PRO A 109 -23.93 17.06 -2.75
C PRO A 109 -22.75 17.95 -2.36
N TYR A 110 -22.38 17.99 -1.06
CA TYR A 110 -21.28 18.81 -0.55
C TYR A 110 -19.91 18.40 -1.12
N GLU A 111 -19.67 17.11 -1.37
CA GLU A 111 -18.39 16.60 -1.91
C GLU A 111 -18.00 17.21 -3.27
N SER A 112 -18.99 17.65 -4.04
CA SER A 112 -18.79 18.28 -5.36
C SER A 112 -18.68 19.81 -5.29
N SER A 113 -18.72 20.40 -4.10
CA SER A 113 -18.62 21.86 -3.90
C SER A 113 -17.17 22.33 -3.75
N ASP A 114 -16.92 23.59 -4.12
CA ASP A 114 -15.63 24.26 -3.90
C ASP A 114 -15.27 24.38 -2.40
N ASP A 115 -16.29 24.41 -1.53
CA ASP A 115 -16.11 24.42 -0.08
C ASP A 115 -15.49 23.12 0.42
N ALA A 116 -15.91 21.97 -0.12
CA ALA A 116 -15.30 20.68 0.22
C ALA A 116 -13.84 20.60 -0.26
N ASP A 117 -13.52 21.13 -1.44
CA ASP A 117 -12.14 21.23 -1.92
C ASP A 117 -11.28 22.13 -1.03
N SER A 118 -11.83 23.28 -0.61
CA SER A 118 -11.17 24.22 0.29
C SER A 118 -10.95 23.62 1.68
N GLU A 119 -11.95 22.93 2.23
CA GLU A 119 -11.85 22.29 3.54
C GLU A 119 -10.85 21.13 3.54
N LEU A 120 -10.84 20.30 2.49
CA LEU A 120 -9.84 19.24 2.31
C LEU A 120 -8.43 19.84 2.23
N HIS A 121 -8.26 20.91 1.45
CA HIS A 121 -6.98 21.60 1.33
C HIS A 121 -6.51 22.16 2.68
N VAL A 122 -7.38 22.84 3.42
CA VAL A 122 -7.06 23.37 4.76
C VAL A 122 -6.73 22.24 5.73
N PHE A 123 -7.45 21.12 5.65
CA PHE A 123 -7.17 19.95 6.49
C PHE A 123 -5.76 19.42 6.25
N PHE A 124 -5.39 19.14 4.99
CA PHE A 124 -4.09 18.57 4.66
C PHE A 124 -2.93 19.57 4.77
N THR A 125 -3.11 20.86 4.48
CA THR A 125 -2.00 21.82 4.46
C THR A 125 -1.84 22.60 5.75
N LYS A 126 -2.92 22.77 6.51
CA LYS A 126 -2.91 23.54 7.76
C LYS A 126 -3.14 22.62 8.94
N LYS A 127 -4.30 21.99 9.08
CA LYS A 127 -4.67 21.32 10.35
C LYS A 127 -3.77 20.13 10.69
N LEU A 128 -3.75 19.12 9.81
CA LEU A 128 -3.07 17.85 10.09
C LEU A 128 -1.53 17.97 10.22
N PRO A 129 -0.83 18.79 9.40
CA PRO A 129 0.61 18.99 9.55
C PRO A 129 1.08 19.59 10.87
N TYR A 130 0.20 20.21 11.67
CA TYR A 130 0.60 20.71 12.99
C TYR A 130 0.61 19.60 14.05
N VAL A 131 -0.25 18.59 13.91
CA VAL A 131 -0.51 17.60 14.96
C VAL A 131 -0.04 16.19 14.63
N LEU A 132 0.11 15.85 13.35
CA LEU A 132 0.59 14.53 12.93
C LEU A 132 2.06 14.33 13.27
N GLU A 133 2.36 13.18 13.85
CA GLU A 133 3.72 12.65 14.00
C GLU A 133 3.86 11.34 13.22
N ILE A 134 5.07 11.09 12.72
CA ILE A 134 5.43 9.88 11.97
C ILE A 134 6.69 9.31 12.59
N GLY A 135 6.71 8.00 12.82
CA GLY A 135 7.83 7.33 13.46
C GLY A 135 8.08 5.93 12.92
N PHE A 136 9.16 5.32 13.41
CA PHE A 136 9.46 3.91 13.16
C PHE A 136 9.45 3.13 14.46
N GLU A 137 8.76 1.99 14.48
CA GLU A 137 8.85 1.04 15.59
C GLU A 137 9.00 -0.40 15.09
N ASN A 138 9.46 -1.27 15.98
CA ASN A 138 9.44 -2.70 15.72
C ASN A 138 8.03 -3.26 15.95
N LEU A 139 7.26 -3.39 14.86
CA LEU A 139 5.87 -3.82 14.89
C LEU A 139 5.71 -5.36 14.99
N ASP A 140 6.79 -6.13 14.89
CA ASP A 140 6.76 -7.61 15.05
C ASP A 140 6.21 -8.07 16.40
N LYS A 141 6.30 -7.22 17.44
CA LYS A 141 5.78 -7.53 18.78
C LYS A 141 4.28 -7.83 18.79
N SER A 142 3.54 -7.30 17.82
CA SER A 142 2.08 -7.45 17.71
C SER A 142 1.62 -8.84 17.23
N MET A 143 2.53 -9.76 16.87
CA MET A 143 2.26 -11.01 16.12
C MET A 143 1.56 -10.82 14.76
N ALA A 144 0.97 -9.65 14.50
CA ALA A 144 0.14 -9.34 13.34
C ALA A 144 0.93 -9.04 12.06
N ARG A 145 2.27 -8.90 12.15
CA ARG A 145 3.17 -8.70 10.99
C ARG A 145 2.66 -7.58 10.08
N ILE A 146 2.55 -6.38 10.64
CA ILE A 146 2.03 -5.19 9.96
C ILE A 146 3.18 -4.28 9.53
N ASP A 147 3.04 -3.67 8.35
CA ASP A 147 4.03 -2.73 7.79
C ASP A 147 3.90 -1.33 8.37
N GLY A 148 2.69 -0.97 8.81
CA GLY A 148 2.37 0.30 9.44
C GLY A 148 1.21 0.17 10.41
N CYS A 149 0.98 1.22 11.19
CA CYS A 149 -0.24 1.42 11.95
C CYS A 149 -0.52 2.90 12.19
N ALA A 150 -1.81 3.23 12.30
CA ALA A 150 -2.31 4.57 12.54
C ALA A 150 -3.00 4.69 13.91
N PHE A 151 -2.70 5.77 14.63
CA PHE A 151 -3.30 6.08 15.92
C PHE A 151 -3.87 7.49 15.90
N GLY A 152 -5.13 7.66 16.28
CA GLY A 152 -5.78 8.98 16.31
C GLY A 152 -5.35 9.83 17.50
N SER A 153 -4.78 9.22 18.54
CA SER A 153 -4.33 9.93 19.74
C SER A 153 -3.10 9.32 20.41
N THR A 154 -2.43 10.14 21.22
CA THR A 154 -1.31 9.72 22.07
C THR A 154 -1.72 8.61 23.04
N ALA A 155 -2.92 8.70 23.61
CA ALA A 155 -3.43 7.67 24.52
C ALA A 155 -3.58 6.30 23.83
N ALA A 156 -4.08 6.27 22.59
CA ALA A 156 -4.21 5.04 21.81
C ALA A 156 -2.82 4.43 21.49
N TYR A 157 -1.86 5.26 21.10
CA TYR A 157 -0.48 4.82 20.85
C TYR A 157 0.23 4.29 22.11
N ILE A 158 0.09 4.97 23.26
CA ILE A 158 0.64 4.51 24.54
C ILE A 158 0.07 3.14 24.91
N ARG A 159 -1.25 2.94 24.77
CA ARG A 159 -1.89 1.64 25.00
C ARG A 159 -1.34 0.54 24.10
N PHE A 160 -1.18 0.82 22.81
CA PHE A 160 -0.55 -0.11 21.88
C PHE A 160 0.86 -0.51 22.35
N ARG A 161 1.67 0.46 22.78
CA ARG A 161 3.03 0.19 23.27
C ARG A 161 3.08 -0.64 24.55
N HIS A 162 2.11 -0.51 25.45
CA HIS A 162 2.08 -1.26 26.71
C HIS A 162 1.43 -2.63 26.58
N SER A 163 0.34 -2.74 25.81
CA SER A 163 -0.50 -3.93 25.76
C SER A 163 -0.29 -4.78 24.51
N LEU A 164 0.40 -4.26 23.49
CA LEU A 164 0.55 -4.88 22.17
C LEU A 164 -0.78 -5.23 21.47
N ILE A 165 -1.88 -4.61 21.93
CA ILE A 165 -3.21 -4.78 21.36
C ILE A 165 -3.56 -3.45 20.68
N LEU A 166 -3.94 -3.53 19.41
CA LEU A 166 -4.60 -2.43 18.71
C LEU A 166 -5.94 -2.18 19.43
N ALA A 167 -5.96 -1.17 20.29
CA ALA A 167 -7.18 -0.78 20.98
C ALA A 167 -8.22 -0.33 19.95
N ALA A 168 -9.50 -0.57 20.25
CA ALA A 168 -10.60 -0.04 19.44
C ALA A 168 -10.43 1.48 19.26
N ALA A 169 -10.90 2.00 18.12
CA ALA A 169 -10.81 3.40 17.79
C ALA A 169 -11.29 4.28 18.96
N TYR A 170 -10.38 5.09 19.48
CA TYR A 170 -10.62 5.98 20.60
C TYR A 170 -11.20 7.29 20.05
N PRO A 171 -12.29 7.85 20.62
CA PRO A 171 -13.01 8.98 20.02
C PRO A 171 -12.23 10.30 20.09
N PHE A 172 -11.07 10.32 20.72
CA PHE A 172 -10.24 11.51 20.85
C PHE A 172 -9.22 11.57 19.72
N PHE A 173 -9.12 12.75 19.11
CA PHE A 173 -8.12 13.08 18.11
C PHE A 173 -7.27 14.24 18.62
N ASP A 174 -6.04 13.95 19.03
CA ASP A 174 -5.13 14.96 19.60
C ASP A 174 -3.82 15.08 18.79
N THR A 175 -2.94 14.10 18.94
CA THR A 175 -1.64 13.97 18.31
C THR A 175 -1.68 12.65 17.53
N PRO A 176 -2.28 12.64 16.33
CA PRO A 176 -2.32 11.45 15.51
C PRO A 176 -0.90 11.00 15.17
N ARG A 177 -0.70 9.67 15.07
CA ARG A 177 0.60 9.06 14.78
C ARG A 177 0.47 8.03 13.68
N ILE A 178 1.38 8.08 12.71
CA ILE A 178 1.64 6.97 11.79
C ILE A 178 2.95 6.32 12.21
N ILE A 179 2.92 5.04 12.54
CA ILE A 179 4.11 4.28 12.90
C ILE A 179 4.38 3.28 11.79
N LEU A 180 5.54 3.41 11.15
CA LEU A 180 6.01 2.46 10.15
C LEU A 180 6.90 1.40 10.81
N HIS A 181 6.99 0.23 10.19
CA HIS A 181 7.93 -0.77 10.65
C HIS A 181 9.38 -0.31 10.46
N THR A 182 10.22 -0.43 11.49
CA THR A 182 11.68 -0.17 11.42
C THR A 182 12.42 -0.94 10.31
N GLN A 183 11.83 -2.02 9.79
CA GLN A 183 12.38 -2.81 8.69
C GLN A 183 12.56 -1.99 7.42
N TYR A 184 11.70 -1.00 7.16
CA TYR A 184 11.87 -0.09 6.03
C TYR A 184 13.21 0.65 6.09
N LEU A 185 13.53 1.24 7.23
CA LEU A 185 14.77 1.99 7.42
C LEU A 185 16.00 1.08 7.36
N PHE A 186 15.92 -0.12 7.95
CA PHE A 186 17.00 -1.10 7.86
C PHE A 186 17.23 -1.57 6.42
N SER A 187 16.17 -1.87 5.68
CA SER A 187 16.27 -2.35 4.29
C SER A 187 16.84 -1.26 3.38
N LEU A 188 16.44 0.00 3.57
CA LEU A 188 17.03 1.14 2.85
C LEU A 188 18.53 1.27 3.11
N LYS A 189 18.95 1.26 4.38
CA LYS A 189 20.37 1.34 4.76
C LYS A 189 21.17 0.15 4.22
N TYR A 190 20.58 -1.04 4.27
CA TYR A 190 21.20 -2.26 3.79
C TYR A 190 21.43 -2.18 2.29
N LEU A 191 20.38 -1.89 1.51
CA LEU A 191 20.46 -1.78 0.05
C LEU A 191 21.47 -0.72 -0.38
N LEU A 192 21.47 0.45 0.26
CA LEU A 192 22.44 1.50 -0.06
C LEU A 192 23.89 1.12 0.28
N SER A 193 24.11 0.38 1.37
CA SER A 193 25.46 0.00 1.82
C SER A 193 26.02 -1.23 1.11
N HIS A 194 25.15 -2.11 0.59
CA HIS A 194 25.55 -3.41 0.02
C HIS A 194 25.28 -3.52 -1.49
N GLY A 195 25.16 -2.39 -2.18
CA GLY A 195 25.02 -2.36 -3.64
C GLY A 195 23.68 -2.90 -4.14
N GLY A 196 22.61 -2.69 -3.37
CA GLY A 196 21.24 -2.94 -3.80
C GLY A 196 20.95 -2.25 -5.13
N SER A 197 20.23 -2.95 -6.01
CA SER A 197 19.90 -2.45 -7.33
C SER A 197 18.95 -1.25 -7.27
N ALA A 198 18.97 -0.43 -8.32
CA ALA A 198 18.07 0.71 -8.43
C ALA A 198 16.59 0.32 -8.36
N HIS A 199 16.24 -0.87 -8.86
CA HIS A 199 14.86 -1.38 -8.80
C HIS A 199 14.44 -1.78 -7.39
N GLU A 200 15.30 -2.46 -6.63
CA GLU A 200 15.01 -2.82 -5.23
C GLU A 200 14.74 -1.57 -4.39
N LEU A 201 15.55 -0.51 -4.58
CA LEU A 201 15.32 0.78 -3.93
C LEU A 201 13.97 1.39 -4.34
N LYS A 202 13.62 1.39 -5.63
CA LYS A 202 12.33 1.92 -6.11
C LYS A 202 11.13 1.13 -5.59
N THR A 203 11.23 -0.21 -5.53
CA THR A 203 10.21 -1.05 -4.90
C THR A 203 10.00 -0.66 -3.45
N LEU A 204 11.09 -0.50 -2.70
CA LEU A 204 11.02 -0.11 -1.29
C LEU A 204 10.47 1.30 -1.10
N TYR A 205 10.84 2.25 -1.97
CA TYR A 205 10.29 3.61 -1.93
C TYR A 205 8.80 3.65 -2.23
N LEU A 206 8.35 2.90 -3.24
CA LEU A 206 6.94 2.80 -3.58
C LEU A 206 6.15 2.16 -2.44
N GLN A 207 6.65 1.06 -1.85
CA GLN A 207 5.99 0.40 -0.74
C GLN A 207 5.85 1.35 0.47
N LEU A 208 6.91 2.05 0.84
CA LEU A 208 6.87 3.02 1.94
C LEU A 208 5.84 4.13 1.66
N ALA A 209 5.79 4.62 0.42
CA ALA A 209 4.81 5.62 0.01
C ALA A 209 3.36 5.11 0.10
N ILE A 210 3.12 3.87 -0.34
CA ILE A 210 1.82 3.20 -0.23
C ILE A 210 1.42 3.05 1.23
N THR A 211 2.30 2.52 2.09
CA THR A 211 2.01 2.35 3.52
C THR A 211 1.71 3.69 4.18
N LEU A 212 2.46 4.76 3.87
CA LEU A 212 2.15 6.09 4.42
C LEU A 212 0.74 6.58 4.05
N CYS A 213 0.34 6.41 2.78
CA CYS A 213 -0.99 6.81 2.33
C CYS A 213 -2.09 5.89 2.87
N HIS A 214 -1.83 4.58 2.99
CA HIS A 214 -2.70 3.61 3.63
C HIS A 214 -2.99 4.01 5.08
N GLU A 215 -1.93 4.23 5.89
CA GLU A 215 -2.11 4.63 7.29
C GLU A 215 -2.76 6.02 7.43
N LEU A 216 -2.48 6.93 6.47
CA LEU A 216 -3.14 8.22 6.43
C LEU A 216 -4.66 8.09 6.23
N ALA A 217 -5.14 7.10 5.47
CA ALA A 217 -6.57 6.82 5.30
C ALA A 217 -7.29 6.65 6.64
N HIS A 218 -6.70 5.87 7.54
CA HIS A 218 -7.21 5.67 8.89
C HIS A 218 -7.18 6.96 9.72
N ILE A 219 -6.10 7.74 9.64
CA ILE A 219 -6.01 9.04 10.34
C ILE A 219 -7.10 10.00 9.87
N VAL A 220 -7.39 10.05 8.57
CA VAL A 220 -8.46 10.89 8.01
C VAL A 220 -9.83 10.48 8.55
N TRP A 221 -10.09 9.17 8.64
CA TRP A 221 -11.32 8.66 9.23
C TRP A 221 -11.45 8.97 10.73
N GLN A 222 -10.37 8.77 11.49
CA GLN A 222 -10.33 9.08 12.93
C GLN A 222 -10.53 10.59 13.18
N TYR A 223 -9.95 11.45 12.34
CA TYR A 223 -10.20 12.90 12.40
C TYR A 223 -11.68 13.21 12.21
N ARG A 224 -12.30 12.61 11.19
CA ARG A 224 -13.73 12.79 10.92
C ARG A 224 -14.58 12.34 12.12
N LEU A 225 -14.32 11.15 12.66
CA LEU A 225 -15.04 10.63 13.82
C LEU A 225 -15.01 11.61 14.99
N SER A 226 -13.86 12.23 15.26
CA SER A 226 -13.72 13.20 16.37
C SER A 226 -14.59 14.45 16.23
N ARG A 227 -15.08 14.76 15.02
CA ARG A 227 -15.97 15.91 14.75
C ARG A 227 -17.45 15.54 14.84
N GLU A 228 -17.80 14.33 14.41
CA GLU A 228 -19.19 13.89 14.25
C GLU A 228 -19.68 13.13 15.49
N VAL A 229 -18.80 12.33 16.09
CA VAL A 229 -19.16 11.36 17.12
C VAL A 229 -18.95 11.97 18.50
N LYS A 230 -20.00 11.97 19.32
CA LYS A 230 -19.89 12.41 20.71
C LYS A 230 -19.03 11.41 21.49
N PRO A 231 -18.25 11.83 22.50
CA PRO A 231 -17.36 10.93 23.26
C PRO A 231 -18.05 9.72 23.92
N TRP A 232 -19.37 9.74 24.06
CA TRP A 232 -20.20 8.69 24.66
C TRP A 232 -20.98 7.86 23.64
N ALA A 233 -20.70 8.00 22.34
CA ALA A 233 -21.32 7.16 21.33
C ALA A 233 -20.90 5.68 21.49
N PRO A 234 -21.74 4.72 21.09
CA PRO A 234 -21.37 3.31 21.06
C PRO A 234 -20.09 3.05 20.25
N GLU A 235 -19.27 2.09 20.67
CA GLU A 235 -18.04 1.69 19.95
C GLU A 235 -18.28 1.31 18.48
N THR A 236 -19.50 0.83 18.16
CA THR A 236 -19.91 0.49 16.80
C THR A 236 -19.84 1.66 15.84
N ASP A 237 -19.94 2.90 16.34
CA ASP A 237 -19.89 4.11 15.53
C ASP A 237 -18.45 4.46 15.12
N SER A 238 -17.46 3.93 15.85
CA SER A 238 -16.03 4.14 15.62
C SER A 238 -15.40 3.14 14.65
N ILE A 239 -16.12 2.07 14.27
CA ILE A 239 -15.65 1.10 13.26
C ILE A 239 -15.60 1.79 11.90
N GLU A 240 -14.57 1.49 11.10
CA GLU A 240 -14.48 1.98 9.73
C GLU A 240 -15.67 1.49 8.89
N PRO A 241 -16.27 2.34 8.05
CA PRO A 241 -17.26 1.92 7.10
C PRO A 241 -16.59 1.30 5.86
N LEU A 242 -17.37 0.62 5.03
CA LEU A 242 -16.99 0.43 3.63
C LEU A 242 -16.87 1.82 2.97
N HIS A 243 -15.86 2.05 2.14
CA HIS A 243 -15.78 3.32 1.41
C HIS A 243 -16.90 3.40 0.37
N GLN A 244 -17.27 2.28 -0.24
CA GLN A 244 -18.42 2.17 -1.13
C GLN A 244 -19.28 0.96 -0.76
N ALA A 245 -20.60 1.03 -1.01
CA ALA A 245 -21.52 -0.08 -0.71
C ALA A 245 -21.16 -1.41 -1.40
N SER A 246 -20.46 -1.33 -2.54
CA SER A 246 -19.98 -2.49 -3.32
C SER A 246 -18.72 -3.15 -2.76
N GLU A 247 -18.02 -2.51 -1.82
CA GLU A 247 -16.85 -3.10 -1.19
C GLU A 247 -17.24 -4.25 -0.25
N HIS A 248 -16.24 -5.06 0.08
CA HIS A 248 -16.38 -6.27 0.89
C HIS A 248 -15.52 -6.23 2.16
N LEU A 249 -14.68 -5.20 2.30
CA LEU A 249 -13.76 -5.03 3.41
C LEU A 249 -13.86 -3.59 3.92
N ALA A 250 -14.18 -3.43 5.20
CA ALA A 250 -14.30 -2.13 5.86
C ALA A 250 -12.93 -1.75 6.44
N GLU A 251 -12.01 -1.44 5.53
CA GLU A 251 -10.62 -1.12 5.81
C GLU A 251 -10.22 -0.04 4.79
N LEU A 252 -10.11 1.20 5.27
CA LEU A 252 -10.03 2.37 4.41
C LEU A 252 -8.67 2.49 3.70
N GLY A 253 -7.60 1.94 4.28
CA GLY A 253 -6.29 1.90 3.62
C GLY A 253 -6.31 1.00 2.38
N HIS A 254 -6.92 -0.18 2.48
CA HIS A 254 -7.18 -1.09 1.37
C HIS A 254 -8.13 -0.50 0.34
N SER A 255 -9.19 0.20 0.77
CA SER A 255 -10.06 0.94 -0.17
C SER A 255 -9.29 2.01 -0.94
N TRP A 256 -8.39 2.74 -0.28
CA TRP A 256 -7.55 3.73 -0.94
C TRP A 256 -6.62 3.07 -1.97
N GLU A 257 -5.96 1.96 -1.63
CA GLU A 257 -5.14 1.19 -2.59
C GLU A 257 -5.95 0.69 -3.78
N LEU A 258 -7.16 0.19 -3.52
CA LEU A 258 -8.12 -0.23 -4.53
C LEU A 258 -8.47 0.92 -5.48
N TYR A 259 -8.73 2.11 -4.94
CA TYR A 259 -9.05 3.28 -5.72
C TYR A 259 -7.87 3.70 -6.62
N VAL A 260 -6.66 3.77 -6.06
CA VAL A 260 -5.50 4.28 -6.78
C VAL A 260 -4.93 3.25 -7.77
N PHE A 261 -4.81 1.99 -7.36
CA PHE A 261 -4.09 0.97 -8.12
C PHE A 261 -4.99 -0.11 -8.73
N GLY A 262 -6.24 -0.24 -8.26
CA GLY A 262 -7.15 -1.32 -8.62
C GLY A 262 -6.89 -2.63 -7.87
N GLY A 263 -6.07 -2.61 -6.82
CA GLY A 263 -5.69 -3.80 -6.04
C GLY A 263 -4.70 -3.48 -4.93
N SER A 264 -4.60 -4.35 -3.94
CA SER A 264 -3.64 -4.21 -2.85
C SER A 264 -2.30 -4.82 -3.18
N ILE A 265 -1.25 -4.06 -2.87
CA ILE A 265 0.13 -4.36 -3.26
C ILE A 265 0.87 -4.91 -2.04
N TRP A 266 1.54 -6.04 -2.20
CA TRP A 266 2.44 -6.61 -1.20
C TRP A 266 3.81 -6.81 -1.78
N THR A 267 4.84 -6.63 -0.99
CA THR A 267 6.20 -6.97 -1.39
C THR A 267 6.65 -8.23 -0.69
N LEU A 268 7.41 -9.04 -1.41
CA LEU A 268 8.25 -10.07 -0.85
C LEU A 268 9.67 -9.52 -0.89
N ASP A 269 10.14 -9.13 0.29
CA ASP A 269 11.47 -8.59 0.51
C ASP A 269 12.37 -9.69 1.08
N ARG A 270 13.45 -10.01 0.35
CA ARG A 270 14.59 -10.77 0.89
C ARG A 270 15.91 -10.18 0.38
N PRO A 271 17.03 -10.36 1.11
CA PRO A 271 18.34 -9.98 0.61
C PRO A 271 18.59 -10.55 -0.80
N GLY A 272 18.87 -9.67 -1.76
CA GLY A 272 19.14 -10.01 -3.16
C GLY A 272 17.91 -10.35 -4.01
N PHE A 273 16.69 -10.15 -3.51
CA PHE A 273 15.48 -10.31 -4.31
C PHE A 273 14.29 -9.56 -3.71
N PHE A 274 13.81 -8.59 -4.47
CA PHE A 274 12.58 -7.86 -4.16
C PHE A 274 11.60 -8.11 -5.30
N THR A 275 10.42 -8.60 -4.95
CA THR A 275 9.32 -8.71 -5.89
C THR A 275 8.05 -8.23 -5.24
N THR A 276 7.11 -7.81 -6.07
CA THR A 276 5.84 -7.27 -5.63
C THR A 276 4.73 -8.15 -6.19
N PHE A 277 3.73 -8.44 -5.37
CA PHE A 277 2.54 -9.19 -5.76
C PHE A 277 1.30 -8.35 -5.49
N TYR A 278 0.21 -8.65 -6.19
CA TYR A 278 -1.10 -8.14 -5.80
C TYR A 278 -2.18 -9.20 -6.01
N LYS A 279 -3.26 -9.09 -5.24
CA LYS A 279 -4.44 -9.97 -5.37
C LYS A 279 -5.49 -9.18 -6.11
N PRO A 280 -5.86 -9.59 -7.32
CA PRO A 280 -6.97 -8.96 -8.02
C PRO A 280 -8.27 -9.22 -7.27
N HIS A 281 -9.07 -8.17 -7.08
CA HIS A 281 -10.39 -8.30 -6.45
C HIS A 281 -11.41 -8.93 -7.41
N ASN A 282 -11.26 -8.69 -8.71
CA ASN A 282 -12.04 -9.35 -9.75
C ASN A 282 -11.14 -10.22 -10.60
N LEU A 283 -11.24 -11.54 -10.41
CA LEU A 283 -10.53 -12.52 -11.23
C LEU A 283 -11.09 -12.61 -12.67
N GLY A 284 -12.22 -11.97 -12.96
CA GLY A 284 -12.87 -11.99 -14.28
C GLY A 284 -13.14 -13.41 -14.76
N ALA A 285 -12.93 -13.70 -16.04
CA ALA A 285 -13.07 -15.05 -16.59
C ALA A 285 -12.09 -16.06 -15.97
N ALA A 286 -10.94 -15.62 -15.46
CA ALA A 286 -9.98 -16.49 -14.76
C ALA A 286 -10.51 -16.96 -13.38
N ALA A 287 -11.56 -16.33 -12.85
CA ALA A 287 -12.24 -16.76 -11.61
C ALA A 287 -12.82 -18.17 -11.70
N LEU A 288 -13.05 -18.67 -12.91
CA LEU A 288 -13.62 -19.99 -13.11
C LEU A 288 -12.64 -21.08 -12.64
N SER A 289 -11.36 -20.94 -12.98
CA SER A 289 -10.32 -21.96 -12.74
C SER A 289 -9.60 -21.84 -11.39
N PHE A 290 -9.54 -20.64 -10.81
CA PHE A 290 -8.75 -20.39 -9.60
C PHE A 290 -9.61 -19.94 -8.42
N SER A 291 -9.26 -20.42 -7.22
CA SER A 291 -9.86 -19.97 -5.95
C SER A 291 -9.18 -18.70 -5.43
N LYS A 292 -7.87 -18.57 -5.66
CA LYS A 292 -7.05 -17.41 -5.33
C LYS A 292 -5.97 -17.21 -6.38
N MET A 293 -5.57 -15.96 -6.60
CA MET A 293 -4.47 -15.59 -7.50
C MET A 293 -3.69 -14.42 -6.90
N CYS A 294 -2.37 -14.46 -7.09
CA CYS A 294 -1.45 -13.36 -6.80
C CYS A 294 -0.61 -13.11 -8.04
N VAL A 295 -0.69 -11.93 -8.63
CA VAL A 295 0.04 -11.58 -9.85
C VAL A 295 1.33 -10.86 -9.49
N VAL A 296 2.43 -11.22 -10.14
CA VAL A 296 3.73 -10.55 -9.95
C VAL A 296 3.69 -9.18 -10.61
N VAL A 297 4.16 -8.13 -9.96
CA VAL A 297 4.21 -6.78 -10.52
C VAL A 297 5.57 -6.57 -11.20
N PRO A 298 5.62 -6.30 -12.52
CA PRO A 298 6.86 -6.01 -13.22
C PRO A 298 7.52 -4.69 -12.78
N TYR A 299 8.84 -4.61 -12.95
CA TYR A 299 9.65 -3.45 -12.56
C TYR A 299 9.29 -2.20 -13.35
N TRP A 300 8.89 -2.32 -14.62
CA TRP A 300 8.41 -1.16 -15.38
C TRP A 300 7.23 -0.45 -14.70
N TRP A 301 6.35 -1.19 -14.02
CA TRP A 301 5.20 -0.62 -13.32
C TRP A 301 5.63 0.03 -12.00
N VAL A 302 6.57 -0.58 -11.29
CA VAL A 302 7.14 0.02 -10.06
C VAL A 302 7.86 1.32 -10.39
N ASP A 303 8.71 1.30 -11.42
CA ASP A 303 9.55 2.41 -11.81
C ASP A 303 8.76 3.65 -12.25
N MET A 304 7.57 3.47 -12.84
CA MET A 304 6.77 4.56 -13.36
C MET A 304 6.35 5.57 -12.28
N TRP A 305 6.17 5.12 -11.03
CA TRP A 305 5.75 5.98 -9.92
C TRP A 305 6.82 6.99 -9.49
N SER A 306 8.07 6.74 -9.86
CA SER A 306 9.20 7.65 -9.63
C SER A 306 9.47 8.59 -10.81
N SER A 307 8.60 8.60 -11.84
CA SER A 307 8.79 9.37 -13.06
C SER A 307 7.94 10.64 -13.09
N THR A 308 8.57 11.80 -13.28
CA THR A 308 7.88 13.09 -13.47
C THR A 308 6.94 13.06 -14.66
N GLY A 309 7.35 12.45 -15.78
CA GLY A 309 6.52 12.35 -16.99
C GLY A 309 5.21 11.60 -16.79
N ILE A 310 5.16 10.64 -15.86
CA ILE A 310 3.92 9.95 -15.48
C ILE A 310 2.99 10.89 -14.74
N TRP A 311 3.51 11.64 -13.78
CA TRP A 311 2.72 12.60 -13.01
C TRP A 311 2.22 13.76 -13.87
N ASP A 312 2.98 14.22 -14.86
CA ASP A 312 2.54 15.26 -15.80
C ASP A 312 1.37 14.82 -16.69
N HIS A 313 1.19 13.52 -16.87
CA HIS A 313 0.12 12.91 -17.67
C HIS A 313 -0.84 12.07 -16.83
N PHE A 314 -0.83 12.25 -15.50
CA PHE A 314 -1.50 11.32 -14.57
C PHE A 314 -2.98 11.20 -14.88
N GLU A 315 -3.71 12.31 -14.92
CA GLU A 315 -5.16 12.33 -15.12
C GLU A 315 -5.59 11.56 -16.39
N ASP A 316 -4.88 11.74 -17.50
CA ASP A 316 -5.21 11.07 -18.75
C ASP A 316 -4.87 9.58 -18.71
N LEU A 317 -3.69 9.22 -18.19
CA LEU A 317 -3.29 7.82 -18.02
C LEU A 317 -4.22 7.08 -17.05
N TYR A 318 -4.58 7.72 -15.94
CA TYR A 318 -5.47 7.18 -14.93
C TYR A 318 -6.87 6.95 -15.48
N ARG A 319 -7.44 7.93 -16.19
CA ARG A 319 -8.75 7.81 -16.84
C ARG A 319 -8.80 6.70 -17.90
N GLN A 320 -7.71 6.49 -18.63
CA GLN A 320 -7.59 5.41 -19.61
C GLN A 320 -7.32 4.04 -18.98
N GLY A 321 -7.15 3.97 -17.65
CA GLY A 321 -6.80 2.75 -16.94
C GLY A 321 -5.37 2.27 -17.22
N GLU A 322 -4.49 3.14 -17.74
CA GLU A 322 -3.09 2.82 -18.04
C GLU A 322 -2.22 2.72 -16.77
N LEU A 323 -2.68 3.26 -15.63
CA LEU A 323 -1.96 3.22 -14.35
C LEU A 323 -2.36 2.05 -13.45
N ARG A 324 -3.41 1.30 -13.80
CA ARG A 324 -3.86 0.14 -13.02
C ARG A 324 -2.76 -0.90 -12.85
N LEU A 325 -2.90 -1.76 -11.84
CA LEU A 325 -2.03 -2.92 -11.68
C LEU A 325 -2.06 -3.84 -12.92
N PRO A 326 -0.90 -4.37 -13.35
CA PRO A 326 -0.77 -5.18 -14.55
C PRO A 326 -1.40 -6.55 -14.36
N GLY A 327 -2.30 -6.95 -15.27
CA GLY A 327 -2.95 -8.26 -15.21
C GLY A 327 -1.95 -9.42 -15.39
N MET A 328 -2.39 -10.66 -15.13
CA MET A 328 -1.56 -11.86 -15.30
C MET A 328 -0.89 -11.95 -16.69
N TRP A 329 -1.59 -11.53 -17.75
CA TRP A 329 -1.03 -11.51 -19.10
C TRP A 329 0.09 -10.47 -19.28
N GLU A 330 -0.09 -9.30 -18.65
CA GLU A 330 0.87 -8.20 -18.64
C GLU A 330 2.10 -8.57 -17.80
N SER A 331 1.89 -9.08 -16.59
CA SER A 331 2.97 -9.60 -15.77
C SER A 331 3.71 -10.76 -16.44
N GLY A 332 2.94 -11.66 -17.05
CA GLY A 332 3.41 -12.94 -17.52
C GLY A 332 3.54 -14.00 -16.44
N TYR A 333 3.44 -13.64 -15.16
CA TYR A 333 3.60 -14.55 -14.03
C TYR A 333 2.51 -14.34 -12.99
N ALA A 334 1.98 -15.43 -12.45
CA ALA A 334 1.05 -15.41 -11.34
C ALA A 334 1.21 -16.67 -10.49
N LEU A 335 1.03 -16.54 -9.19
CA LEU A 335 0.81 -17.66 -8.29
C LEU A 335 -0.70 -17.89 -8.22
N CYS A 336 -1.14 -19.11 -8.47
CA CYS A 336 -2.55 -19.47 -8.47
C CYS A 336 -2.81 -20.62 -7.50
N GLN A 337 -3.99 -20.62 -6.89
CA GLN A 337 -4.51 -21.74 -6.11
C GLN A 337 -5.72 -22.33 -6.85
N GLU A 338 -5.56 -23.53 -7.41
CA GLU A 338 -6.61 -24.22 -8.14
C GLU A 338 -7.77 -24.64 -7.24
N LYS A 339 -8.99 -24.61 -7.78
CA LYS A 339 -10.15 -25.19 -7.09
C LYS A 339 -10.03 -26.71 -7.19
N THR A 340 -9.97 -27.40 -6.04
CA THR A 340 -10.13 -28.85 -6.02
C THR A 340 -11.60 -29.19 -5.86
N ASP A 341 -12.02 -30.31 -6.45
CA ASP A 341 -13.41 -30.82 -6.33
C ASP A 341 -13.83 -31.04 -4.87
N LYS A 342 -12.86 -31.24 -3.96
CA LYS A 342 -13.08 -31.48 -2.53
C LYS A 342 -13.14 -30.20 -1.69
N GLY A 343 -13.00 -29.02 -2.28
CA GLY A 343 -12.93 -27.76 -1.55
C GLY A 343 -11.67 -27.61 -0.67
N THR A 344 -10.77 -28.59 -0.68
CA THR A 344 -9.47 -28.48 0.00
C THR A 344 -8.56 -27.60 -0.85
N ALA A 345 -8.03 -26.54 -0.25
CA ALA A 345 -7.17 -25.60 -0.96
C ALA A 345 -5.92 -26.35 -1.45
N SER A 346 -5.71 -26.40 -2.77
CA SER A 346 -4.48 -26.94 -3.38
C SER A 346 -3.26 -26.12 -2.93
N GLY A 347 -2.05 -26.66 -3.11
CA GLY A 347 -0.84 -25.83 -3.03
C GLY A 347 -0.92 -24.65 -4.01
N TRP A 348 -0.11 -23.62 -3.81
CA TRP A 348 0.02 -22.60 -4.86
C TRP A 348 0.85 -23.16 -6.00
N THR A 349 0.53 -22.81 -7.23
CA THR A 349 1.32 -23.16 -8.42
C THR A 349 1.76 -21.86 -9.09
N LEU A 350 3.03 -21.77 -9.47
CA LEU A 350 3.54 -20.68 -10.29
C LEU A 350 3.15 -20.94 -11.75
N TYR A 351 2.42 -19.99 -12.32
CA TYR A 351 2.04 -19.96 -13.72
C TYR A 351 2.87 -18.94 -14.49
N LYS A 352 3.30 -19.32 -15.70
CA LYS A 352 3.90 -18.43 -16.70
C LYS A 352 3.04 -18.43 -17.95
N ARG A 353 2.38 -17.29 -18.27
CA ARG A 353 1.44 -17.17 -19.42
C ARG A 353 0.40 -18.31 -19.45
N ASN A 354 -0.23 -18.60 -18.31
CA ASN A 354 -1.22 -19.67 -18.12
C ASN A 354 -0.68 -21.11 -18.24
N VAL A 355 0.64 -21.29 -18.34
CA VAL A 355 1.25 -22.61 -18.26
C VAL A 355 1.81 -22.79 -16.85
N ALA A 356 1.38 -23.85 -16.17
CA ALA A 356 1.94 -24.23 -14.87
C ALA A 356 3.44 -24.51 -15.05
N LEU A 357 4.26 -23.83 -14.25
CA LEU A 357 5.72 -23.93 -14.29
C LEU A 357 6.27 -24.71 -13.09
N MET A 358 5.66 -24.52 -11.92
CA MET A 358 6.10 -25.13 -10.67
C MET A 358 4.93 -25.30 -9.70
N ASP A 359 4.70 -26.52 -9.25
CA ASP A 359 3.69 -26.84 -8.25
C ASP A 359 4.23 -26.66 -6.82
N VAL A 360 3.32 -26.60 -5.84
CA VAL A 360 3.66 -26.59 -4.39
C VAL A 360 4.47 -25.36 -3.96
N CYS A 361 4.19 -24.20 -4.53
CA CYS A 361 4.68 -22.91 -4.05
C CYS A 361 4.07 -22.55 -2.68
N ARG A 362 4.84 -21.85 -1.84
CA ARG A 362 4.34 -21.30 -0.59
C ARG A 362 3.41 -20.11 -0.85
N LYS A 363 2.45 -19.93 0.06
CA LYS A 363 1.59 -18.75 0.11
C LYS A 363 2.45 -17.46 0.21
N PRO A 364 2.27 -16.48 -0.69
CA PRO A 364 3.03 -15.23 -0.67
C PRO A 364 3.00 -14.54 0.70
N GLU A 365 1.82 -14.43 1.32
CA GLU A 365 1.61 -13.72 2.58
C GLU A 365 2.35 -14.36 3.77
N LEU A 366 2.63 -15.67 3.69
CA LEU A 366 3.42 -16.36 4.72
C LEU A 366 4.93 -16.22 4.51
N SER A 367 5.35 -15.78 3.32
CA SER A 367 6.75 -15.73 2.89
C SER A 367 7.41 -14.38 3.20
N VAL A 368 6.64 -13.27 3.20
CA VAL A 368 7.13 -11.89 3.39
C VAL A 368 7.90 -11.71 4.71
N PHE A 369 7.42 -12.30 5.79
CA PHE A 369 7.97 -12.08 7.14
C PHE A 369 8.87 -13.20 7.65
N HIS A 370 8.87 -14.37 7.00
CA HIS A 370 9.61 -15.52 7.52
C HIS A 370 11.13 -15.34 7.37
N LEU A 371 11.60 -14.69 6.30
CA LEU A 371 13.04 -14.58 6.04
C LEU A 371 13.75 -13.50 6.86
N TRP A 372 13.10 -12.35 7.12
CA TRP A 372 13.77 -11.28 7.86
C TRP A 372 14.08 -11.66 9.31
N HIS A 373 13.26 -12.50 9.95
CA HIS A 373 13.55 -13.03 11.28
C HIS A 373 14.78 -13.96 11.27
N THR A 374 15.02 -14.67 10.18
CA THR A 374 16.17 -15.58 10.02
C THR A 374 17.46 -14.83 9.65
N VAL A 375 17.36 -13.74 8.89
CA VAL A 375 18.52 -12.95 8.44
C VAL A 375 18.92 -11.85 9.43
N ARG A 376 17.99 -11.32 10.25
CA ARG A 376 18.26 -10.25 11.24
C ARG A 376 19.48 -10.50 12.14
N PRO A 377 19.72 -11.71 12.67
CA PRO A 377 20.88 -11.98 13.53
C PRO A 377 22.23 -11.87 12.80
N MET A 378 22.24 -11.81 11.47
CA MET A 378 23.48 -11.74 10.66
C MET A 378 23.82 -10.31 10.22
N VAL A 379 22.91 -9.35 10.43
CA VAL A 379 23.05 -7.93 9.99
C VAL A 379 23.23 -6.98 11.18
N GLN A 380 22.90 -7.42 12.41
CA GLN A 380 23.27 -6.76 13.68
C GLN A 380 24.64 -7.23 14.13
#